data_AF-A0A2V6BCQ5-F1
#
_entry.id   AF-A0A2V6BCQ5-F1
#
_cell.length_a   1.000
_cell.length_b   1.000
_cell.length_c   1.000
_cell.angle_alpha   90.00
_cell.angle_beta   90.00
_cell.angle_gamma   90.00
#
_symmetry.space_group_name_H-M   'P 1'
#
loop_
_entity.id
_entity.type
_entity.pdbx_description
1 polymer ?
#
loop_
_entity_poly.entity_id
_entity_poly.type
_entity_poly.pdbx_seq_one_letter_code
_entity_poly.pdbx_strand_id
1 'polypeptide(L)' 'RQGLIVNVFTEPEWRRRGLAQLLMEQIIAWSREQQLDGLVLHASDDGRALYEKFGFVPTTEMSLGGGDE' A
#
# COMPACT_ATOMS: atom_id res chain seq x y z
N ARG A 1 -0.15 -15.67 2.48
CA ARG A 1 0.97 -14.76 2.18
C ARG A 1 0.48 -13.31 2.26
N GLN A 2 1.25 -12.43 2.92
CA GLN A 2 0.95 -10.99 3.00
C GLN A 2 1.91 -10.20 2.09
N GLY A 3 1.41 -9.15 1.44
CA GLY A 3 2.23 -8.23 0.65
C GLY A 3 2.52 -6.93 1.40
N LEU A 4 3.77 -6.46 1.35
CA LEU A 4 4.17 -5.15 1.85
C LEU A 4 4.34 -4.18 0.68
N ILE A 5 3.58 -3.09 0.69
CA ILE A 5 3.70 -2.01 -0.29
C ILE A 5 4.65 -0.94 0.27
N VAL A 6 5.74 -0.69 -0.45
CA VAL A 6 6.78 0.28 -0.08
C VAL A 6 7.04 1.24 -1.23
N ASN A 7 7.61 2.40 -0.91
CA ASN A 7 8.14 3.36 -1.88
C ASN A 7 7.13 3.86 -2.93
N VAL A 8 5.84 3.94 -2.60
CA VAL A 8 4.85 4.61 -3.45
C VAL A 8 5.15 6.11 -3.43
N PHE A 9 5.57 6.63 -4.58
CA PHE A 9 5.94 8.02 -4.73
C PHE A 9 5.38 8.59 -6.04
N THR A 10 5.01 9.86 -6.00
CA THR A 10 4.66 10.63 -7.18
C THR A 10 5.35 11.98 -7.09
N GLU A 11 6.13 12.30 -8.13
CA GLU A 11 6.81 13.58 -8.27
C GLU A 11 5.84 14.76 -8.04
N PRO A 12 6.22 15.80 -7.28
CA PRO A 12 5.33 16.92 -6.92
C PRO A 12 4.55 17.51 -8.11
N GLU A 13 5.23 17.72 -9.23
CA GLU A 13 4.70 18.27 -10.49
C GLU A 13 3.53 17.45 -11.07
N TRP A 14 3.46 16.17 -10.70
CA TRP A 14 2.56 15.16 -11.23
C TRP A 14 1.50 14.68 -10.21
N ARG A 15 1.52 15.22 -8.98
CA ARG A 15 0.53 14.90 -7.95
C ARG A 15 -0.86 15.40 -8.33
N ARG A 16 -1.88 14.82 -7.68
CA ARG A 16 -3.31 15.16 -7.88
C ARG A 16 -3.85 14.90 -9.30
N ARG A 17 -3.12 14.12 -10.11
CA ARG A 17 -3.54 13.67 -11.45
C ARG A 17 -4.03 12.21 -11.49
N GLY A 18 -4.19 11.57 -10.34
CA GLY A 18 -4.66 10.18 -10.23
C GLY A 18 -3.57 9.10 -10.40
N LEU A 19 -2.30 9.45 -10.59
CA LEU A 19 -1.22 8.47 -10.83
C LEU A 19 -1.04 7.47 -9.68
N ALA A 20 -0.97 7.95 -8.43
CA ALA A 20 -0.87 7.07 -7.27
C ALA A 20 -2.12 6.18 -7.11
N GLN A 21 -3.30 6.69 -7.46
CA GLN A 21 -4.54 5.91 -7.45
C GLN A 21 -4.46 4.77 -8.48
N LEU A 22 -4.05 5.09 -9.71
CA LEU A 22 -3.87 4.10 -10.77
C LEU A 22 -2.87 3.01 -10.35
N LEU A 23 -1.74 3.40 -9.76
CA LEU A 23 -0.73 2.45 -9.27
C LEU A 23 -1.33 1.50 -8.21
N MET A 24 -2.07 2.04 -7.25
CA MET A 24 -2.71 1.24 -6.20
C MET A 24 -3.78 0.30 -6.75
N GLU A 25 -4.58 0.73 -7.73
CA GLU A 25 -5.55 -0.13 -8.41
C GLU A 25 -4.87 -1.35 -9.05
N GLN A 26 -3.74 -1.14 -9.73
CA GLN A 26 -2.98 -2.23 -10.35
C GLN A 26 -2.37 -3.18 -9.30
N ILE A 27 -1.80 -2.65 -8.22
CA ILE A 27 -1.23 -3.47 -7.14
C ILE A 27 -2.32 -4.34 -6.49
N ILE A 28 -3.50 -3.79 -6.22
CA ILE A 28 -4.63 -4.51 -5.61
C ILE A 28 -5.19 -5.58 -6.57
N ALA A 29 -5.29 -5.27 -7.86
CA ALA A 29 -5.71 -6.26 -8.85
C ALA A 29 -4.71 -7.43 -8.89
N TRP A 30 -3.42 -7.13 -9.01
CA TRP A 30 -2.37 -8.14 -9.01
C TRP A 30 -2.35 -8.96 -7.72
N SER A 31 -2.50 -8.34 -6.54
CA SER A 31 -2.49 -9.08 -5.27
C SER A 31 -3.62 -10.12 -5.18
N ARG A 32 -4.78 -9.81 -5.77
CA ARG A 32 -5.93 -10.74 -5.85
C ARG A 32 -5.63 -11.91 -6.79
N GLU A 33 -5.04 -11.64 -7.94
CA GLU A 33 -4.59 -12.69 -8.88
C GLU A 33 -3.55 -13.62 -8.25
N GLN A 34 -2.67 -13.07 -7.42
CA GLN A 34 -1.69 -13.84 -6.66
C GLN A 34 -2.25 -14.51 -5.40
N GLN A 35 -3.55 -14.35 -5.11
CA GLN A 35 -4.21 -14.91 -3.94
C GLN A 35 -3.45 -14.56 -2.63
N LEU A 36 -3.07 -13.29 -2.47
CA LEU A 36 -2.53 -12.80 -1.20
C LEU A 36 -3.66 -12.64 -0.18
N ASP A 37 -3.35 -12.90 1.10
CA ASP A 37 -4.31 -12.78 2.19
C ASP A 37 -4.58 -11.31 2.57
N GLY A 38 -3.62 -10.43 2.26
CA GLY A 38 -3.73 -9.01 2.57
C GLY A 38 -2.52 -8.20 2.11
N LEU A 39 -2.70 -6.88 2.17
CA LEU A 39 -1.68 -5.88 1.86
C LEU A 39 -1.50 -4.99 3.08
N VAL A 40 -0.25 -4.67 3.40
CA VAL A 40 0.13 -3.70 4.44
C VAL A 40 1.02 -2.62 3.87
N LEU A 41 0.97 -1.44 4.48
CA LEU A 41 1.80 -0.29 4.16
C LEU A 41 1.93 0.63 5.36
N HIS A 42 2.98 1.43 5.35
CA HIS A 42 3.12 2.57 6.25
C HIS A 42 2.75 3.84 5.50
N ALA A 43 1.60 4.40 5.81
CA ALA A 43 1.12 5.61 5.17
C ALA A 43 1.89 6.84 5.68
N SER A 44 2.33 7.70 4.76
CA SER A 44 2.67 9.08 5.09
C SER A 44 1.39 9.90 5.31
N ASP A 45 1.50 11.04 5.98
CA ASP A 45 0.37 11.95 6.19
C ASP A 45 -0.27 12.38 4.85
N ASP A 46 0.56 12.70 3.86
CA ASP A 46 0.12 13.08 2.50
C ASP A 46 -0.60 11.94 1.76
N GLY A 47 -0.23 10.69 2.03
CA GLY A 47 -0.76 9.50 1.35
C GLY A 47 -1.98 8.88 2.02
N ARG A 48 -2.22 9.15 3.31
CA ARG A 48 -3.24 8.47 4.13
C ARG A 48 -4.63 8.48 3.49
N ALA A 49 -5.09 9.64 3.05
CA ALA A 49 -6.42 9.80 2.45
C ALA A 49 -6.59 9.03 1.13
N LEU A 50 -5.50 8.71 0.43
CA LEU A 50 -5.55 7.82 -0.75
C LEU A 50 -5.80 6.38 -0.32
N TYR A 51 -5.06 5.89 0.67
CA TYR A 51 -5.17 4.50 1.10
C TYR A 51 -6.52 4.20 1.76
N GLU A 52 -7.05 5.14 2.55
CA GLU A 52 -8.39 5.00 3.14
C GLU A 52 -9.50 4.82 2.09
N LYS A 53 -9.37 5.44 0.90
CA LYS A 53 -10.31 5.24 -0.22
C LYS A 53 -10.31 3.81 -0.78
N PHE A 54 -9.20 3.10 -0.63
CA PHE A 54 -9.08 1.70 -1.02
C PHE A 54 -9.43 0.73 0.11
N GLY A 55 -9.91 1.24 1.25
CA GLY A 55 -10.31 0.42 2.40
C GLY A 55 -9.14 0.00 3.29
N PHE A 56 -7.96 0.61 3.15
CA PHE A 56 -6.91 0.45 4.15
C PHE A 56 -7.37 1.09 5.46
N VAL A 57 -7.17 0.37 6.55
CA VAL A 57 -7.50 0.82 7.91
C VAL A 57 -6.23 0.93 8.75
N PRO A 58 -6.16 1.89 9.69
CA PRO A 58 -5.03 1.98 10.60
C PRO A 58 -4.87 0.69 11.43
N THR A 59 -3.62 0.29 11.65
CA THR A 59 -3.25 -0.83 12.52
C THR A 59 -2.27 -0.35 13.61
N THR A 60 -1.99 -1.21 14.59
CA THR A 60 -1.08 -0.93 15.70
C THR A 60 0.29 -1.59 15.51
N GLU A 61 0.78 -1.70 14.27
CA GLU A 61 1.86 -2.63 13.91
C GLU A 61 3.25 -2.26 14.48
N MET A 62 3.97 -3.28 14.94
CA MET A 62 5.40 -3.28 15.31
C MET A 62 5.97 -4.67 14.99
N SER A 63 7.24 -4.77 14.56
CA SER A 63 7.87 -6.05 14.15
C SER A 63 9.28 -6.24 14.73
N LEU A 64 9.58 -7.48 15.18
CA LEU A 64 10.92 -7.96 15.55
C LEU A 64 11.01 -9.48 15.32
N GLY A 65 11.99 -9.92 14.52
CA GLY A 65 12.25 -11.33 14.20
C GLY A 65 11.74 -11.74 12.81
N GLY A 66 12.57 -11.56 11.79
CA GLY A 66 12.48 -12.36 10.57
C GLY A 66 13.02 -13.74 10.90
N GLY A 67 12.21 -14.57 11.56
CA GLY A 67 12.52 -15.98 11.73
C GLY A 67 12.31 -16.68 10.40
N ASP A 68 13.31 -16.59 9.53
CA ASP A 68 13.56 -17.70 8.61
C ASP A 68 13.87 -18.91 9.49
N GLU A 69 13.04 -19.95 9.39
CA GLU A 69 13.58 -21.31 9.39
C GLU A 69 14.31 -21.55 8.06
#